data_AF-I7KHY8-F1
#
_entry.id   AF-I7KHY8-F1
#
_cell.length_a   1.000
_cell.length_b   1.000
_cell.length_c   1.000
_cell.angle_alpha   90.00
_cell.angle_beta   90.00
_cell.angle_gamma   90.00
#
_symmetry.space_group_name_H-M   'P 1'
#
loop_
_entity.id
_entity.type
_entity.pdbx_description
1 polymer ?
#
loop_
_entity_poly.entity_id
_entity_poly.type
_entity_poly.pdbx_seq_one_letter_code
_entity_poly.pdbx_strand_id
1 'polypeptide(L)'
;MQNSSKGLKNLVKLMRGEQVTGDKYFDYAQEKILKINQDPQRRVQIMDYETKLLEREQFGERVATEFDLKNSLKRYIDLGLSKSQILNILLEDYSDTLGEEEVKLLVNKAL
;
A
#
# COMPACT_ATOMS: atom_id res chain seq x y z
N MET A 1 27.30 -27.71 23.57
CA MET A 1 26.19 -27.11 22.79
C MET A 1 25.33 -26.12 23.62
N GLN A 2 25.91 -25.27 24.50
CA GLN A 2 25.13 -24.33 25.31
C GLN A 2 25.03 -22.89 24.74
N ASN A 3 25.91 -22.50 23.79
CA ASN A 3 25.97 -21.13 23.26
C ASN A 3 24.85 -20.76 22.28
N SER A 4 24.33 -21.70 21.47
CA SER A 4 23.30 -21.40 20.47
C SER A 4 21.98 -20.95 21.12
N SER A 5 21.61 -21.50 22.28
CA SER A 5 20.38 -21.12 23.00
C SER A 5 20.43 -19.69 23.53
N LYS A 6 21.59 -19.23 24.03
CA LYS A 6 21.76 -17.87 24.56
C LYS A 6 21.75 -16.83 23.44
N GLY A 7 22.44 -17.09 22.33
CA GLY A 7 22.44 -16.21 21.16
C GLY A 7 21.04 -16.03 20.56
N LEU A 8 20.27 -17.12 20.41
CA LEU A 8 18.88 -17.04 19.95
C LEU A 8 17.98 -16.25 20.91
N LYS A 9 18.10 -16.45 22.23
CA LYS A 9 17.36 -15.65 23.22
C LYS A 9 17.71 -14.17 23.12
N ASN A 10 18.98 -13.84 22.96
CA ASN A 10 19.43 -12.46 22.79
C ASN A 10 18.92 -11.84 21.48
N LEU A 11 18.85 -12.61 20.39
CA LEU A 11 18.25 -12.16 19.13
C LEU A 11 16.77 -11.83 19.28
N VAL A 12 16.01 -12.71 19.93
CA VAL A 12 14.58 -12.46 20.19
C VAL A 12 14.39 -11.19 21.02
N LYS A 13 15.23 -10.98 22.05
CA LYS A 13 15.21 -9.75 22.85
C LYS A 13 15.50 -8.50 22.00
N LEU A 14 16.57 -8.54 21.19
CA LEU A 14 16.94 -7.44 20.31
C LEU A 14 15.81 -7.08 19.32
N MET A 15 15.17 -8.09 18.71
CA MET A 15 14.03 -7.88 17.79
C MET A 15 12.82 -7.23 18.47
N ARG A 16 12.65 -7.45 19.77
CA ARG A 16 11.60 -6.81 20.58
C ARG A 16 11.96 -5.43 21.08
N GLY A 17 13.17 -4.93 20.76
CA GLY A 17 13.69 -3.67 21.29
C GLY A 17 14.16 -3.75 22.75
N GLU A 18 14.30 -4.96 23.30
CA GLU A 18 14.82 -5.15 24.65
C GLU A 18 16.34 -5.04 24.66
N GLN A 19 16.90 -4.46 25.73
CA GLN A 19 18.34 -4.37 25.90
C GLN A 19 18.96 -5.75 26.18
N VAL A 20 19.99 -6.06 25.40
CA VAL A 20 20.90 -7.20 25.55
C VAL A 20 22.24 -6.65 26.02
N THR A 21 22.85 -7.32 26.99
CA THR A 21 24.15 -6.93 27.55
C THR A 21 25.09 -8.12 27.65
N GLY A 22 26.39 -7.86 27.64
CA GLY A 22 27.42 -8.89 27.84
C GLY A 22 27.69 -9.74 26.59
N ASP A 23 27.36 -9.24 25.41
CA ASP A 23 27.72 -9.84 24.12
C ASP A 23 28.05 -8.75 23.10
N LYS A 24 29.33 -8.66 22.72
CA LYS A 24 29.87 -7.61 21.84
C LYS A 24 29.15 -7.48 20.49
N TYR A 25 28.59 -8.58 19.96
CA TYR A 25 27.89 -8.55 18.68
C TYR A 25 26.52 -7.91 18.84
N PHE A 26 25.84 -8.17 19.95
CA PHE A 26 24.56 -7.53 20.27
C PHE A 26 24.76 -6.07 20.68
N ASP A 27 25.82 -5.74 21.41
CA ASP A 27 26.17 -4.35 21.73
C ASP A 27 26.37 -3.53 20.45
N TYR A 28 27.15 -4.06 19.49
CA TYR A 28 27.33 -3.45 18.17
C TYR A 28 26.01 -3.31 17.40
N ALA A 29 25.19 -4.37 17.37
CA ALA A 29 23.89 -4.34 16.67
C ALA A 29 22.95 -3.29 17.27
N GLN A 30 22.86 -3.20 18.60
CA GLN A 30 22.05 -2.19 19.29
C GLN A 30 22.51 -0.78 18.99
N GLU A 31 23.82 -0.52 19.03
CA GLU A 31 24.38 0.80 18.70
C GLU A 31 24.04 1.20 17.26
N LYS A 32 24.14 0.25 16.31
CA LYS A 32 23.79 0.49 14.91
C LYS A 32 22.30 0.76 14.71
N ILE A 33 21.43 -0.02 15.36
CA ILE A 33 19.99 0.18 15.35
C ILE A 33 19.64 1.56 15.92
N LEU A 34 20.22 1.94 17.06
CA LEU A 34 20.04 3.26 17.67
C LEU A 34 20.46 4.38 16.71
N LYS A 35 21.64 4.29 16.10
CA LYS A 35 22.12 5.30 15.14
C LYS A 35 21.20 5.45 13.94
N ILE A 36 20.70 4.35 13.39
CA ILE A 36 19.76 4.37 12.26
C ILE A 36 18.41 4.97 12.68
N ASN A 37 17.88 4.56 13.83
CA ASN A 37 16.57 5.02 14.33
C ASN A 37 16.59 6.49 14.76
N GLN A 38 17.74 7.00 15.21
CA GLN A 38 17.93 8.38 15.64
C GLN A 38 18.29 9.32 14.50
N ASP A 39 18.64 8.82 13.31
CA ASP A 39 18.93 9.63 12.13
C ASP A 39 17.63 10.22 11.54
N PRO A 40 17.36 11.52 11.71
CA PRO A 40 16.12 12.12 11.26
C PRO A 40 16.02 12.17 9.74
N GLN A 41 17.15 12.35 9.03
CA GLN A 41 17.17 12.41 7.57
C GLN A 41 16.84 11.04 6.99
N ARG A 42 17.41 9.98 7.55
CA ARG A 42 17.12 8.62 7.11
C ARG A 42 15.67 8.21 7.38
N ARG A 43 15.08 8.62 8.50
CA ARG A 43 13.64 8.42 8.75
C ARG A 43 12.76 9.10 7.71
N VAL A 44 13.07 10.35 7.36
CA VAL A 44 12.34 11.08 6.31
C VAL A 44 12.48 10.39 4.95
N GLN A 45 13.67 9.91 4.60
CA GLN A 45 13.89 9.18 3.35
C GLN A 45 13.09 7.87 3.27
N ILE A 46 13.01 7.12 4.38
CA ILE A 46 12.20 5.89 4.44
C ILE A 46 10.73 6.23 4.26
N MET A 47 10.23 7.22 5.00
CA MET A 47 8.83 7.65 4.91
C MET A 47 8.48 8.12 3.49
N ASP A 48 9.31 8.97 2.88
CA ASP A 48 9.10 9.44 1.49
C ASP A 48 9.09 8.28 0.49
N TYR A 49 9.97 7.30 0.67
CA TYR A 49 9.99 6.10 -0.16
C TYR A 49 8.73 5.24 0.01
N GLU A 50 8.30 4.99 1.25
CA GLU A 50 7.06 4.25 1.57
C GLU A 50 5.82 4.97 1.03
N THR A 51 5.74 6.30 1.20
CA THR A 51 4.66 7.11 0.63
C THR A 51 4.61 6.98 -0.89
N LYS A 52 5.75 7.10 -1.58
CA LYS A 52 5.81 6.94 -3.05
C LYS A 52 5.43 5.54 -3.52
N LEU A 53 5.75 4.50 -2.77
CA LEU A 53 5.32 3.15 -3.09
C LEU A 53 3.80 3.01 -2.94
N LEU A 54 3.24 3.50 -1.85
CA LEU A 54 1.80 3.48 -1.60
C LEU A 54 1.03 4.27 -2.67
N GLU A 55 1.51 5.46 -3.03
CA GLU A 55 0.92 6.28 -4.11
C GLU A 55 0.92 5.55 -5.46
N ARG A 56 1.99 4.80 -5.77
CA ARG A 56 2.09 4.01 -7.00
C ARG A 56 1.13 2.82 -7.00
N GLU A 57 1.00 2.14 -5.86
CA GLU A 57 0.05 1.03 -5.69
C GLU A 57 -1.38 1.53 -5.88
N GLN A 58 -1.77 2.59 -5.17
CA GLN A 58 -3.08 3.23 -5.31
C GLN A 58 -3.35 3.73 -6.73
N PHE A 59 -2.34 4.32 -7.39
CA PHE A 59 -2.47 4.74 -8.78
C PHE A 59 -2.71 3.53 -9.71
N GLY A 60 -1.96 2.44 -9.52
CA GLY A 60 -2.13 1.20 -10.29
C GLY A 60 -3.52 0.59 -10.12
N GLU A 61 -4.00 0.49 -8.88
CA GLU A 61 -5.36 0.04 -8.57
C GLU A 61 -6.42 0.91 -9.24
N ARG A 62 -6.27 2.24 -9.15
CA ARG A 62 -7.20 3.18 -9.78
C ARG A 62 -7.24 3.03 -11.30
N VAL A 63 -6.08 2.87 -11.94
CA VAL A 63 -6.00 2.66 -13.39
C VAL A 63 -6.68 1.34 -13.81
N ALA A 64 -6.50 0.27 -13.03
CA ALA A 64 -7.18 -1.00 -13.29
C ALA A 64 -8.70 -0.87 -13.17
N THR A 65 -9.18 -0.21 -12.11
CA THR A 65 -10.62 0.04 -11.90
C THR A 65 -11.22 0.88 -13.02
N GLU A 66 -10.55 1.94 -13.48
CA GLU A 66 -11.01 2.74 -14.61
C GLU A 66 -11.05 1.92 -15.92
N PHE A 67 -10.07 1.03 -16.13
CA PHE A 67 -10.05 0.13 -17.27
C PHE A 67 -11.23 -0.85 -17.24
N ASP A 68 -11.54 -1.43 -16.09
CA ASP A 68 -12.66 -2.34 -15.91
C ASP A 68 -14.01 -1.64 -16.13
N LEU A 69 -14.18 -0.43 -15.58
CA LEU A 69 -15.36 0.41 -15.81
C LEU A 69 -15.57 0.63 -17.32
N LYS A 70 -14.52 1.01 -18.06
CA LYS A 70 -14.62 1.22 -19.52
C LYS A 70 -15.01 -0.05 -20.28
N ASN A 71 -14.51 -1.21 -19.86
CA ASN A 71 -14.89 -2.48 -20.47
C ASN A 71 -16.36 -2.83 -20.17
N SER A 72 -16.82 -2.64 -18.94
CA SER A 72 -18.22 -2.83 -18.54
C SER A 72 -19.15 -1.89 -19.31
N LEU A 73 -18.78 -0.60 -19.40
CA LEU A 73 -19.49 0.40 -20.20
C LEU A 73 -19.68 -0.04 -21.65
N LYS A 74 -18.60 -0.47 -22.30
CA LYS A 74 -18.66 -0.98 -23.68
C LYS A 74 -19.62 -2.17 -23.80
N ARG A 75 -19.54 -3.13 -22.87
CA ARG A 75 -20.44 -4.30 -22.87
C ARG A 75 -21.90 -3.90 -22.72
N TYR A 76 -22.22 -2.95 -21.84
CA TYR A 76 -23.61 -2.52 -21.65
C TYR A 76 -24.16 -1.74 -22.84
N ILE A 77 -23.30 -0.98 -23.54
CA ILE A 77 -23.64 -0.36 -24.82
C ILE A 77 -23.96 -1.44 -25.87
N ASP A 78 -23.10 -2.46 -25.99
CA ASP A 78 -23.29 -3.57 -26.93
C ASP A 78 -24.57 -4.37 -26.65
N LEU A 79 -24.99 -4.43 -25.38
CA LEU A 79 -26.26 -5.04 -24.94
C LEU A 79 -27.48 -4.13 -25.15
N GLY A 80 -27.29 -2.88 -25.59
CA GLY A 80 -28.38 -1.94 -25.89
C GLY A 80 -29.04 -1.31 -24.66
N LEU A 81 -28.36 -1.27 -23.51
CA LEU A 81 -28.88 -0.61 -22.31
C LEU A 81 -28.95 0.91 -22.53
N SER A 82 -29.95 1.55 -21.93
CA SER A 82 -30.06 3.01 -21.98
C SER A 82 -29.00 3.67 -21.08
N LYS A 83 -28.63 4.92 -21.40
CA LYS A 83 -27.63 5.69 -20.65
C LYS A 83 -27.93 5.76 -19.14
N SER A 84 -29.20 5.89 -18.74
CA SER A 84 -29.58 5.92 -17.32
C SER A 84 -29.40 4.57 -16.62
N GLN A 85 -29.69 3.47 -17.30
CA GLN A 85 -29.44 2.12 -16.76
C GLN A 85 -27.95 1.85 -16.58
N ILE A 86 -27.16 2.18 -17.60
CA ILE A 86 -25.70 2.07 -17.56
C ILE A 86 -25.12 2.89 -16.41
N LEU A 87 -25.55 4.15 -16.28
CA LEU A 87 -25.06 5.03 -15.22
C LEU A 87 -25.41 4.50 -13.82
N ASN A 88 -26.62 4.00 -13.61
CA ASN A 88 -27.02 3.44 -12.31
C ASN A 88 -26.15 2.23 -11.92
N ILE A 89 -25.93 1.29 -12.86
CA ILE A 89 -25.10 0.10 -12.60
C ILE A 89 -23.66 0.51 -12.27
N LEU A 90 -23.05 1.37 -13.10
CA LEU A 90 -21.67 1.77 -12.90
C LEU A 90 -21.48 2.62 -11.64
N LEU A 91 -22.49 3.39 -11.22
CA LEU A 91 -22.47 4.08 -9.94
C LEU A 91 -22.51 3.11 -8.77
N GLU A 92 -23.33 2.07 -8.83
CA GLU A 92 -23.37 1.03 -7.79
C GLU A 92 -22.02 0.29 -7.66
N ASP A 93 -21.42 -0.07 -8.80
CA ASP A 93 -20.21 -0.89 -8.82
C ASP A 93 -18.92 -0.11 -8.53
N TYR A 94 -18.85 1.18 -8.88
CA TYR A 94 -17.58 1.92 -8.91
C TYR A 94 -17.56 3.24 -8.11
N SER A 95 -18.67 3.70 -7.51
CA SER A 95 -18.66 4.99 -6.79
C SER A 95 -17.79 4.98 -5.53
N ASP A 96 -17.71 3.85 -4.82
CA ASP A 96 -16.89 3.73 -3.61
C ASP A 96 -15.39 3.77 -3.91
N THR A 97 -14.99 3.36 -5.12
CA THR A 97 -13.57 3.26 -5.53
C THR A 97 -13.09 4.47 -6.33
N LEU A 98 -13.87 4.93 -7.31
CA LEU A 98 -13.52 6.06 -8.17
C LEU A 98 -14.18 7.37 -7.75
N GLY A 99 -15.28 7.30 -6.99
CA GLY A 99 -16.12 8.46 -6.70
C GLY A 99 -17.23 8.66 -7.72
N GLU A 100 -18.42 9.00 -7.23
CA GLU A 100 -19.64 9.18 -8.03
C GLU A 100 -19.46 10.18 -9.20
N GLU A 101 -18.82 11.32 -8.95
CA GLU A 101 -18.60 12.35 -9.98
C GLU A 101 -17.64 11.90 -11.08
N GLU A 102 -16.65 11.09 -10.74
CA GLU A 102 -15.70 10.54 -11.69
C GLU A 102 -16.35 9.48 -12.58
N VAL A 103 -17.15 8.59 -11.99
CA VAL A 103 -17.97 7.62 -12.73
C VAL A 103 -18.90 8.33 -13.72
N LYS A 104 -19.64 9.36 -13.26
CA LYS A 104 -20.50 10.18 -14.15
C LYS A 104 -19.71 10.80 -15.30
N LEU A 105 -18.54 11.37 -15.02
CA LEU A 105 -17.68 11.99 -16.03
C LEU A 105 -17.23 10.96 -17.09
N LEU A 106 -16.80 9.78 -16.66
CA LEU A 106 -16.34 8.71 -17.55
C LEU A 106 -17.46 8.19 -18.46
N VAL A 107 -18.65 7.98 -17.90
CA VAL A 107 -19.83 7.57 -18.68
C VAL A 107 -20.24 8.64 -19.69
N ASN A 108 -20.29 9.91 -19.27
CA ASN A 108 -20.67 11.02 -20.15
C ASN A 108 -19.67 11.30 -21.28
N LYS A 109 -18.38 10.98 -21.09
CA LYS A 109 -17.38 11.10 -22.15
C LYS A 109 -17.55 10.06 -23.26
N ALA A 110 -18.17 8.92 -22.96
CA ALA A 110 -18.31 7.81 -23.88
C ALA A 110 -19.69 7.73 -24.56
N LEU A 111 -20.69 8.44 -24.03
CA LEU A 111 -22.09 8.44 -24.46
C LEU A 111 -22.65 9.86 -24.64
#